data_AF-A0A9Q5I4F3-F1
#
_entry.id   AF-A0A9Q5I4F3-F1
#
_cell.length_a   1.000
_cell.length_b   1.000
_cell.length_c   1.000
_cell.angle_alpha   90.00
_cell.angle_beta   90.00
_cell.angle_gamma   90.00
#
_symmetry.space_group_name_H-M   'P 1'
#
loop_
_entity.id
_entity.type
_entity.pdbx_description
1 polymer ?
#
loop_
_entity_poly.entity_id
_entity_poly.type
_entity_poly.pdbx_seq_one_letter_code
_entity_poly.pdbx_strand_id
1 'polypeptide(L)'
;MDVDVQPSFDGPISAHSPQAGQTTLPAQLPTPAPNAVHVQPTPSYQPTLPQNIVSYNPEILSYQESNRVVDAPINIDPHISAPQDFAPQRPGTKRPFEGSRLSTNLRLKKVFLTSDGILEMIDEPDMEARQQELQNLEERISTHKQMVGEELHTRLTQVNLEMQKLEAQSKALEGWAKQMSTSVTANSNNPYQCSRKQLEDWERQLTRQKLQMAGQSEHDGRIRGQSTLAGRHSVSSATPRKSHRYRNQYIFEEAGYEPDIDKSGKSRVVRKIAKKQPKHKSPDYNLRTKRIRNIFMSFFDKIESERGFGKHVPANKKDVKAYERNEHDGPSASDCRIDVYGHYNSRWNATIAEFVYAKVLKEENLKALPEWMEIQTRALIFRKIRRAATKCRAGMQMTNESEDAEMETEEEYAAVDKSFRHKTRQRTLFKQRLRTCERKLGMAACWDFLGNMISTYGVDGMSSDETGDDETYHIKELLWRKGIEHYLNFINSHRSEVVTGHGSGPRQRVRDGNFTSERDAALKLPRILYDEKWLAIGLYKQDKVLNAISKDEFKWMEIRSSQN
;
A
#
# COMPACT_ATOMS: atom_id res chain seq x y z
N MET A 1 27.36 71.66 19.76
CA MET A 1 28.20 70.48 20.02
C MET A 1 28.39 69.82 18.68
N ASP A 2 29.49 70.23 18.07
CA ASP A 2 29.98 69.84 16.76
C ASP A 2 30.21 68.32 16.69
N VAL A 3 30.07 67.74 15.50
CA VAL A 3 31.17 67.08 14.77
C VAL A 3 30.67 66.81 13.34
N ASP A 4 31.26 67.56 12.41
CA ASP A 4 31.36 67.29 10.98
C ASP A 4 32.05 65.95 10.68
N VAL A 5 31.85 65.42 9.46
CA VAL A 5 32.91 64.93 8.53
C VAL A 5 32.29 63.96 7.50
N GLN A 6 32.11 64.48 6.28
CA GLN A 6 32.59 63.89 5.03
C GLN A 6 33.63 64.87 4.44
N PRO A 7 34.40 64.62 3.35
CA PRO A 7 34.39 63.51 2.37
C PRO A 7 35.82 62.93 2.17
N SER A 8 36.10 61.93 1.32
CA SER A 8 36.46 62.05 -0.11
C SER A 8 37.31 60.81 -0.44
N PHE A 9 37.21 60.20 -1.62
CA PHE A 9 38.39 59.62 -2.31
C PHE A 9 38.04 59.32 -3.77
N ASP A 10 38.62 60.13 -4.66
CA ASP A 10 38.73 59.92 -6.10
C ASP A 10 40.10 59.34 -6.45
N GLY A 11 40.13 58.44 -7.44
CA GLY A 11 41.25 58.19 -8.36
C GLY A 11 42.26 57.08 -8.00
N PRO A 12 43.12 56.66 -8.95
CA PRO A 12 42.79 56.24 -10.31
C PRO A 12 43.42 54.88 -10.71
N ILE A 13 42.99 54.42 -11.88
CA ILE A 13 43.41 53.23 -12.63
C ILE A 13 44.90 53.33 -13.03
N SER A 14 45.67 52.25 -12.83
CA SER A 14 46.97 52.09 -13.51
C SER A 14 47.24 50.63 -13.87
N ALA A 15 47.67 50.45 -15.12
CA ALA A 15 47.91 49.21 -15.81
C ALA A 15 49.26 48.59 -15.43
N HIS A 16 49.29 47.25 -15.29
CA HIS A 16 50.54 46.49 -15.36
C HIS A 16 50.31 45.13 -16.05
N SER A 17 50.90 45.00 -17.24
CA SER A 17 51.32 43.72 -17.83
C SER A 17 52.33 43.01 -16.91
N PRO A 18 52.42 41.68 -17.00
CA PRO A 18 53.76 41.11 -17.15
C PRO A 18 53.86 39.97 -18.19
N GLN A 19 54.86 40.18 -19.04
CA GLN A 19 55.92 39.30 -19.52
C GLN A 19 55.72 37.78 -19.71
N ALA A 20 56.20 37.38 -20.88
CA ALA A 20 56.44 36.04 -21.38
C ALA A 20 57.33 35.18 -20.49
N GLY A 21 56.88 33.94 -20.25
CA GLY A 21 57.71 32.82 -19.84
C GLY A 21 57.74 31.79 -20.97
N GLN A 22 58.92 31.59 -21.56
CA GLN A 22 59.21 30.50 -22.48
C GLN A 22 59.09 29.16 -21.74
N THR A 23 58.38 28.19 -22.32
CA THR A 23 58.50 26.80 -21.90
C THR A 23 58.50 25.88 -23.12
N THR A 24 59.50 25.03 -23.08
CA THR A 24 60.04 24.07 -24.05
C THR A 24 59.01 23.06 -24.54
N LEU A 25 58.98 22.84 -25.86
CA LEU A 25 58.26 21.77 -26.54
C LEU A 25 58.87 20.39 -26.24
N PRO A 26 58.06 19.33 -26.07
CA PRO A 26 58.50 17.97 -26.35
C PRO A 26 57.85 17.41 -27.63
N ALA A 27 58.73 16.89 -28.49
CA ALA A 27 58.61 15.70 -29.34
C ALA A 27 57.27 15.39 -30.05
N GLN A 28 57.33 15.48 -31.38
CA GLN A 28 56.39 14.90 -32.32
C GLN A 28 56.32 13.36 -32.18
N LEU A 29 55.09 12.85 -31.99
CA LEU A 29 54.74 11.45 -32.23
C LEU A 29 54.23 11.27 -33.66
N PRO A 30 54.42 10.10 -34.28
CA PRO A 30 54.15 9.89 -35.70
C PRO A 30 52.67 9.71 -36.00
N THR A 31 52.25 10.34 -37.09
CA THR A 31 50.95 10.17 -37.76
C THR A 31 50.78 8.72 -38.26
N PRO A 32 49.67 8.03 -37.94
CA PRO A 32 49.29 6.83 -38.65
C PRO A 32 48.54 7.16 -39.96
N ALA A 33 48.86 6.40 -41.00
CA ALA A 33 48.29 6.47 -42.34
C ALA A 33 46.76 6.23 -42.36
N PRO A 34 46.03 6.76 -43.36
CA PRO A 34 44.60 6.54 -43.49
C PRO A 34 44.32 5.12 -44.00
N ASN A 35 43.75 4.28 -43.13
CA ASN A 35 43.12 3.03 -43.55
C ASN A 35 41.87 3.33 -44.36
N ALA A 36 41.88 2.90 -45.63
CA ALA A 36 40.71 2.88 -46.49
C ALA A 36 39.66 1.92 -45.92
N VAL A 37 38.58 2.48 -45.36
CA VAL A 37 37.40 1.71 -44.97
C VAL A 37 36.60 1.40 -46.22
N HIS A 38 36.62 0.14 -46.61
CA HIS A 38 35.77 -0.43 -47.65
C HIS A 38 34.33 -0.48 -47.13
N VAL A 39 33.50 0.48 -47.55
CA VAL A 39 32.06 0.51 -47.26
C VAL A 39 31.39 -0.59 -48.07
N GLN A 40 30.97 -1.67 -47.40
CA GLN A 40 30.04 -2.63 -48.00
C GLN A 40 28.61 -2.05 -48.00
N PRO A 41 27.85 -2.22 -49.11
CA PRO A 41 26.46 -1.77 -49.16
C PRO A 41 25.58 -2.64 -48.26
N THR A 42 24.84 -1.97 -47.37
CA THR A 42 23.76 -2.57 -46.58
C THR A 42 22.63 -3.05 -47.49
N PRO A 43 22.05 -4.24 -47.25
CA PRO A 43 20.90 -4.71 -48.01
C PRO A 43 19.64 -3.92 -47.62
N SER A 44 18.94 -3.45 -48.63
CA SER A 44 17.65 -2.75 -48.54
C SER A 44 16.60 -3.63 -47.88
N TYR A 45 16.16 -3.25 -46.69
CA TYR A 45 15.03 -3.87 -45.99
C TYR A 45 13.72 -3.37 -46.63
N GLN A 46 12.99 -4.25 -47.33
CA GLN A 46 11.61 -3.98 -47.72
C GLN A 46 10.66 -4.44 -46.61
N PRO A 47 9.70 -3.61 -46.16
CA PRO A 47 8.73 -4.04 -45.17
C PRO A 47 7.62 -4.85 -45.85
N THR A 48 7.57 -6.16 -45.60
CA THR A 48 6.42 -7.01 -45.93
C THR A 48 5.27 -6.72 -44.96
N LEU A 49 4.14 -6.29 -45.52
CA LEU A 49 2.85 -6.14 -44.85
C LEU A 49 2.35 -7.49 -44.30
N PRO A 50 1.78 -7.54 -43.09
CA PRO A 50 1.17 -8.77 -42.58
C PRO A 50 -0.18 -9.03 -43.28
N GLN A 51 -0.28 -10.15 -43.98
CA GLN A 51 -1.54 -10.67 -44.50
C GLN A 51 -2.36 -11.28 -43.35
N ASN A 52 -3.54 -10.70 -43.10
CA ASN A 52 -4.58 -11.27 -42.27
C ASN A 52 -5.15 -12.52 -42.95
N ILE A 53 -4.82 -13.71 -42.45
CA ILE A 53 -5.53 -14.95 -42.79
C ILE A 53 -6.52 -15.22 -41.66
N VAL A 54 -7.79 -14.90 -41.93
CA VAL A 54 -8.94 -15.37 -41.14
C VAL A 54 -9.27 -16.78 -41.64
N SER A 55 -8.82 -17.80 -40.92
CA SER A 55 -9.26 -19.18 -41.13
C SER A 55 -10.47 -19.45 -40.22
N TYR A 56 -11.66 -19.46 -40.81
CA TYR A 56 -12.88 -19.98 -40.21
C TYR A 56 -12.77 -21.50 -40.06
N ASN A 57 -13.04 -22.02 -38.86
CA ASN A 57 -13.20 -23.45 -38.61
C ASN A 57 -14.65 -23.71 -38.18
N PRO A 58 -15.51 -24.33 -39.03
CA PRO A 58 -16.92 -24.55 -38.71
C PRO A 58 -17.21 -26.03 -38.43
N GLU A 59 -16.67 -26.59 -37.35
CA GLU A 59 -17.14 -27.88 -36.82
C GLU A 59 -17.08 -27.86 -35.29
N ILE A 60 -18.26 -27.81 -34.66
CA ILE A 60 -18.69 -28.61 -33.50
C ILE A 60 -20.11 -28.11 -33.17
N LEU A 61 -21.08 -28.79 -33.77
CA LEU A 61 -22.47 -28.80 -33.33
C LEU A 61 -22.68 -29.96 -32.34
N SER A 62 -23.65 -29.76 -31.46
CA SER A 62 -24.34 -30.74 -30.62
C SER A 62 -23.63 -31.21 -29.35
N TYR A 63 -24.02 -30.61 -28.22
CA TYR A 63 -24.48 -31.34 -27.04
C TYR A 63 -25.44 -30.44 -26.26
N GLN A 64 -26.73 -30.73 -26.38
CA GLN A 64 -27.81 -30.14 -25.60
C GLN A 64 -28.14 -31.05 -24.41
N GLU A 65 -28.45 -30.39 -23.29
CA GLU A 65 -29.48 -30.74 -22.30
C GLU A 65 -29.41 -32.09 -21.57
N SER A 66 -29.14 -32.01 -20.26
CA SER A 66 -30.07 -32.50 -19.23
C SER A 66 -29.51 -32.22 -17.83
N ASN A 67 -30.12 -31.31 -17.08
CA ASN A 67 -30.21 -31.35 -15.61
C ASN A 67 -31.28 -30.35 -15.15
N ARG A 68 -32.55 -30.77 -15.30
CA ARG A 68 -33.70 -30.21 -14.57
C ARG A 68 -33.82 -30.98 -13.26
N VAL A 69 -33.57 -30.32 -12.13
CA VAL A 69 -33.98 -30.79 -10.81
C VAL A 69 -35.43 -30.35 -10.61
N VAL A 70 -36.32 -31.32 -10.44
CA VAL A 70 -37.73 -31.11 -10.12
C VAL A 70 -37.88 -31.25 -8.61
N ASP A 71 -38.28 -30.17 -7.94
CA ASP A 71 -38.75 -30.20 -6.56
C ASP A 71 -40.12 -30.89 -6.49
N ALA A 72 -40.23 -31.93 -5.66
CA ALA A 72 -41.50 -32.53 -5.27
C ALA A 72 -41.63 -32.49 -3.73
N PRO A 73 -42.80 -32.09 -3.19
CA PRO A 73 -43.00 -31.96 -1.75
C PRO A 73 -43.36 -33.31 -1.10
N ILE A 74 -42.75 -33.60 0.04
CA ILE A 74 -43.10 -34.74 0.90
C ILE A 74 -44.29 -34.33 1.77
N ASN A 75 -45.40 -35.03 1.55
CA ASN A 75 -46.63 -34.96 2.33
C ASN A 75 -46.51 -35.97 3.50
N ILE A 76 -46.64 -35.52 4.74
CA ILE A 76 -46.70 -36.38 5.93
C ILE A 76 -48.12 -36.29 6.47
N ASP A 77 -48.83 -37.41 6.45
CA ASP A 77 -50.08 -37.58 7.19
C ASP A 77 -49.87 -38.57 8.35
N PRO A 78 -50.38 -38.28 9.56
CA PRO A 78 -50.15 -39.08 10.75
C PRO A 78 -51.35 -39.99 11.02
N HIS A 79 -51.15 -41.27 11.37
CA HIS A 79 -52.07 -41.99 12.28
C HIS A 79 -51.53 -43.38 12.65
N ILE A 80 -51.99 -43.81 13.84
CA ILE A 80 -52.16 -45.17 14.37
C ILE A 80 -51.18 -45.61 15.46
N SER A 81 -51.80 -45.75 16.64
CA SER A 81 -51.31 -46.22 17.94
C SER A 81 -51.04 -47.73 18.01
N ALA A 82 -50.13 -48.09 18.93
CA ALA A 82 -49.99 -49.24 19.86
C ALA A 82 -50.82 -50.55 19.63
N PRO A 83 -50.29 -51.76 20.02
CA PRO A 83 -50.24 -52.13 21.45
C PRO A 83 -49.08 -53.05 21.94
N GLN A 84 -48.94 -53.09 23.28
CA GLN A 84 -48.48 -54.13 24.25
C GLN A 84 -48.07 -55.52 23.70
N ASP A 85 -47.13 -56.30 24.27
CA ASP A 85 -47.13 -56.86 25.63
C ASP A 85 -45.89 -57.79 25.90
N PHE A 86 -45.76 -58.22 27.16
CA PHE A 86 -44.95 -59.32 27.74
C PHE A 86 -43.46 -59.12 28.14
N ALA A 87 -43.28 -59.02 29.47
CA ALA A 87 -42.09 -59.38 30.24
C ALA A 87 -41.92 -60.93 30.32
N PRO A 88 -40.85 -61.54 30.93
CA PRO A 88 -40.72 -61.48 32.40
C PRO A 88 -39.34 -61.78 33.07
N GLN A 89 -39.31 -61.52 34.38
CA GLN A 89 -38.59 -62.19 35.50
C GLN A 89 -37.12 -61.88 35.93
N ARG A 90 -37.07 -61.43 37.20
CA ARG A 90 -36.08 -61.40 38.32
C ARG A 90 -35.33 -62.74 38.56
N PRO A 91 -34.35 -62.89 39.50
CA PRO A 91 -34.14 -62.22 40.82
C PRO A 91 -32.65 -61.87 41.16
N GLY A 92 -32.25 -61.18 42.23
CA GLY A 92 -32.86 -60.77 43.48
C GLY A 92 -32.21 -61.46 44.68
N THR A 93 -31.19 -60.86 45.32
CA THR A 93 -30.79 -61.19 46.71
C THR A 93 -30.25 -59.95 47.44
N LYS A 94 -30.98 -59.59 48.50
CA LYS A 94 -30.57 -58.68 49.59
C LYS A 94 -29.81 -59.48 50.66
N ARG A 95 -28.88 -58.86 51.39
CA ARG A 95 -28.89 -58.80 52.87
C ARG A 95 -27.85 -57.81 53.42
N PRO A 96 -28.03 -57.33 54.67
CA PRO A 96 -27.44 -56.10 55.21
C PRO A 96 -26.28 -56.37 56.18
N PHE A 97 -25.44 -55.37 56.45
CA PHE A 97 -24.64 -55.33 57.67
C PHE A 97 -24.48 -53.89 58.17
N GLU A 98 -24.96 -53.67 59.38
CA GLU A 98 -24.66 -52.51 60.22
C GLU A 98 -23.25 -52.64 60.80
N GLY A 99 -22.64 -51.47 61.07
CA GLY A 99 -21.69 -51.31 62.16
C GLY A 99 -20.23 -51.50 61.78
N SER A 100 -19.52 -50.37 61.61
CA SER A 100 -18.38 -50.05 62.48
C SER A 100 -17.84 -48.66 62.14
N ARG A 101 -18.00 -47.76 63.11
CA ARG A 101 -17.21 -46.54 63.23
C ARG A 101 -15.74 -46.94 63.41
N LEU A 102 -14.94 -46.79 62.37
CA LEU A 102 -13.51 -46.54 62.52
C LEU A 102 -13.18 -45.28 61.74
N SER A 103 -13.08 -44.21 62.53
CA SER A 103 -12.37 -42.98 62.21
C SER A 103 -10.94 -43.34 61.81
N THR A 104 -10.68 -43.37 60.51
CA THR A 104 -9.34 -43.09 59.98
C THR A 104 -9.48 -41.96 58.97
N ASN A 105 -9.11 -40.76 59.41
CA ASN A 105 -8.80 -39.62 58.54
C ASN A 105 -7.61 -39.98 57.65
N LEU A 106 -7.82 -40.82 56.65
CA LEU A 106 -6.88 -40.99 55.54
C LEU A 106 -7.22 -39.91 54.51
N ARG A 107 -6.67 -38.71 54.75
CA ARG A 107 -6.50 -37.68 53.72
C ARG A 107 -5.69 -38.31 52.59
N LEU A 108 -6.38 -38.82 51.58
CA LEU A 108 -5.78 -39.23 50.32
C LEU A 108 -5.21 -37.97 49.65
N LYS A 109 -3.96 -37.65 49.96
CA LYS A 109 -3.19 -36.64 49.23
C LYS A 109 -3.04 -37.13 47.80
N LYS A 110 -3.72 -36.49 46.85
CA LYS A 110 -3.48 -36.69 45.42
C LYS A 110 -2.09 -36.15 45.11
N VAL A 111 -1.17 -37.08 44.87
CA VAL A 111 0.19 -36.80 44.46
C VAL A 111 0.22 -36.70 42.94
N PHE A 112 0.66 -35.56 42.41
CA PHE A 112 0.92 -35.39 40.98
C PHE A 112 2.44 -35.45 40.76
N LEU A 113 2.88 -36.35 39.89
CA LEU A 113 4.26 -36.40 39.41
C LEU A 113 4.42 -35.38 38.29
N THR A 114 5.24 -34.35 38.53
CA THR A 114 5.72 -33.47 37.47
C THR A 114 6.80 -34.16 36.64
N SER A 115 7.08 -33.67 35.42
CA SER A 115 8.05 -34.24 34.47
C SER A 115 9.47 -34.41 35.02
N ASP A 116 9.75 -33.77 36.16
CA ASP A 116 11.08 -33.68 36.75
C ASP A 116 11.20 -34.60 37.99
N GLY A 117 10.17 -35.40 38.28
CA GLY A 117 10.16 -36.37 39.38
C GLY A 117 9.97 -35.76 40.77
N ILE A 118 9.63 -34.47 40.87
CA ILE A 118 9.44 -33.77 42.15
C ILE A 118 7.98 -33.91 42.61
N LEU A 119 7.82 -34.43 43.82
CA LEU A 119 6.55 -34.76 44.45
C LEU A 119 6.01 -33.54 45.21
N GLU A 120 5.34 -32.62 44.50
CA GLU A 120 4.72 -31.46 45.16
C GLU A 120 3.38 -31.85 45.80
N MET A 121 3.31 -31.68 47.12
CA MET A 121 2.03 -31.71 47.85
C MET A 121 1.34 -30.36 47.68
N ILE A 122 0.29 -30.32 46.87
CA ILE A 122 -0.60 -29.16 46.80
C ILE A 122 -1.52 -29.21 48.03
N ASP A 123 -1.45 -28.19 48.88
CA ASP A 123 -2.31 -28.07 50.05
C ASP A 123 -3.79 -27.92 49.62
N GLU A 124 -4.69 -28.71 50.22
CA GLU A 124 -6.15 -28.73 50.00
C GLU A 124 -6.84 -27.35 49.84
N PRO A 125 -6.49 -26.26 50.53
CA PRO A 125 -7.10 -24.93 50.31
C PRO A 125 -6.94 -24.37 48.89
N ASP A 126 -5.98 -24.83 48.09
CA ASP A 126 -5.81 -24.37 46.70
C ASP A 126 -6.88 -24.93 45.75
N MET A 127 -7.52 -26.06 46.10
CA MET A 127 -8.55 -26.67 45.27
C MET A 127 -9.88 -25.90 45.30
N GLU A 128 -10.27 -25.37 46.47
CA GLU A 128 -11.48 -24.54 46.59
C GLU A 128 -11.32 -23.21 45.86
N ALA A 129 -10.14 -22.60 45.96
CA ALA A 129 -9.81 -21.37 45.23
C ALA A 129 -9.88 -21.58 43.70
N ARG A 130 -9.29 -22.67 43.19
CA ARG A 130 -9.39 -23.04 41.77
C ARG A 130 -10.81 -23.34 41.33
N GLN A 131 -11.62 -23.98 42.18
CA GLN A 131 -13.02 -24.25 41.86
C GLN A 131 -13.86 -22.97 41.79
N GLN A 132 -13.59 -22.01 42.68
CA GLN A 132 -14.21 -20.69 42.64
C GLN A 132 -13.76 -19.88 41.41
N GLU A 133 -12.48 -19.96 41.03
CA GLU A 133 -11.98 -19.35 39.79
C GLU A 133 -12.64 -19.93 38.53
N LEU A 134 -12.85 -21.25 38.48
CA LEU A 134 -13.56 -21.91 37.38
C LEU A 134 -15.02 -21.45 37.30
N GLN A 135 -15.74 -21.36 38.41
CA GLN A 135 -17.10 -20.84 38.44
C GLN A 135 -17.17 -19.38 37.95
N ASN A 136 -16.23 -18.53 38.39
CA ASN A 136 -16.13 -17.14 37.93
C ASN A 136 -15.83 -17.06 36.43
N LEU A 137 -14.99 -17.96 35.89
CA LEU A 137 -14.70 -18.02 34.46
C LEU A 137 -15.93 -18.46 33.65
N GLU A 138 -16.68 -19.47 34.13
CA GLU A 138 -17.92 -19.92 33.49
C GLU A 138 -18.97 -18.81 33.44
N GLU A 139 -19.14 -18.04 34.52
CA GLU A 139 -20.06 -16.90 34.57
C GLU A 139 -19.63 -15.79 33.59
N ARG A 140 -18.33 -15.50 33.50
CA ARG A 140 -17.79 -14.52 32.54
C ARG A 140 -18.00 -14.98 31.10
N ILE A 141 -17.79 -16.26 30.80
CA ILE A 141 -18.03 -16.84 29.47
C ILE A 141 -19.53 -16.76 29.13
N SER A 142 -20.41 -17.07 30.08
CA SER A 142 -21.87 -16.99 29.90
C SER A 142 -22.31 -15.56 29.59
N THR A 143 -21.84 -14.59 30.38
CA THR A 143 -22.12 -13.16 30.19
C THR A 143 -21.63 -12.66 28.83
N HIS A 144 -20.42 -13.07 28.41
CA HIS A 144 -19.87 -12.69 27.11
C HIS A 144 -20.69 -13.28 25.95
N LYS A 145 -21.12 -14.55 26.06
CA LYS A 145 -22.00 -15.17 25.06
C LYS A 145 -23.32 -14.42 24.91
N GLN A 146 -23.93 -13.99 26.00
CA GLN A 146 -25.16 -13.18 25.96
C GLN A 146 -24.93 -11.84 25.25
N MET A 147 -23.87 -11.11 25.63
CA MET A 147 -23.54 -9.82 25.00
C MET A 147 -23.30 -9.95 23.49
N VAL A 148 -22.57 -10.99 23.06
CA VAL A 148 -22.33 -11.25 21.64
C VAL A 148 -23.63 -11.60 20.91
N GLY A 149 -24.52 -12.37 21.55
CA GLY A 149 -25.85 -12.68 21.02
C GLY A 149 -26.71 -11.45 20.78
N GLU A 150 -26.76 -10.53 21.75
CA GLU A 150 -27.52 -9.27 21.65
C GLU A 150 -26.94 -8.32 20.57
N GLU A 151 -25.61 -8.24 20.46
CA GLU A 151 -24.95 -7.45 19.42
C GLU A 151 -25.25 -8.01 18.01
N LEU A 152 -25.18 -9.34 17.84
CA LEU A 152 -25.51 -9.99 16.57
C LEU A 152 -26.98 -9.79 16.19
N HIS A 153 -27.90 -9.90 17.15
CA HIS A 153 -29.32 -9.66 16.91
C HIS A 153 -29.58 -8.21 16.45
N THR A 154 -28.96 -7.24 17.12
CA THR A 154 -29.09 -5.82 16.76
C THR A 154 -28.56 -5.55 15.33
N ARG A 155 -27.41 -6.12 14.99
CA ARG A 155 -26.82 -6.00 13.64
C ARG A 155 -27.70 -6.64 12.58
N LEU A 156 -28.27 -7.82 12.86
CA LEU A 156 -29.17 -8.50 11.93
C LEU A 156 -30.43 -7.66 11.66
N THR A 157 -31.02 -7.06 12.69
CA THR A 157 -32.17 -6.16 12.55
C THR A 157 -31.83 -4.92 11.73
N GLN A 158 -30.63 -4.35 11.91
CA GLN A 158 -30.19 -3.21 11.10
C GLN A 158 -30.02 -3.58 9.62
N VAL A 159 -29.40 -4.74 9.33
CA VAL A 159 -29.23 -5.23 7.95
C VAL A 159 -30.59 -5.48 7.30
N ASN A 160 -31.54 -6.08 8.01
CA ASN A 160 -32.90 -6.27 7.50
C ASN A 160 -33.59 -4.94 7.17
N LEU A 161 -33.41 -3.91 8.00
CA LEU A 161 -33.96 -2.58 7.74
C LEU A 161 -33.32 -1.93 6.50
N GLU A 162 -32.00 -2.05 6.32
CA GLU A 162 -31.32 -1.55 5.12
C GLU A 162 -31.77 -2.29 3.86
N MET A 163 -31.98 -3.61 3.96
CA MET A 163 -32.50 -4.43 2.85
C MET A 163 -33.91 -3.99 2.45
N GLN A 164 -34.80 -3.72 3.40
CA GLN A 164 -36.14 -3.19 3.12
C GLN A 164 -36.10 -1.81 2.44
N LYS A 165 -35.17 -0.93 2.86
CA LYS A 165 -34.96 0.38 2.20
C LYS A 165 -34.52 0.20 0.74
N LEU A 166 -33.59 -0.71 0.47
CA LEU A 166 -33.13 -1.00 -0.89
C LEU A 166 -34.24 -1.60 -1.75
N GLU A 167 -35.07 -2.49 -1.19
CA GLU A 167 -36.22 -3.06 -1.90
C GLU A 167 -37.25 -1.97 -2.27
N ALA A 168 -37.54 -1.04 -1.35
CA ALA A 168 -38.41 0.09 -1.62
C ALA A 168 -37.84 1.01 -2.72
N GLN A 169 -36.53 1.26 -2.71
CA GLN A 169 -35.85 2.02 -3.78
C GLN A 169 -35.92 1.31 -5.13
N SER A 170 -35.73 -0.01 -5.19
CA SER A 170 -35.88 -0.80 -6.42
C SER A 170 -37.30 -0.70 -6.99
N LYS A 171 -38.32 -0.87 -6.15
CA LYS A 171 -39.73 -0.75 -6.54
C LYS A 171 -40.06 0.64 -7.09
N ALA A 172 -39.50 1.70 -6.50
CA ALA A 172 -39.67 3.06 -7.00
C ALA A 172 -39.02 3.25 -8.39
N LEU A 173 -37.82 2.70 -8.61
CA LEU A 173 -37.15 2.73 -9.91
C LEU A 173 -37.91 1.94 -10.98
N GLU A 174 -38.46 0.78 -10.63
CA GLU A 174 -39.31 0.00 -11.55
C GLU A 174 -40.59 0.75 -11.93
N GLY A 175 -41.26 1.38 -10.97
CA GLY A 175 -42.44 2.21 -11.23
C GLY A 175 -42.12 3.35 -12.19
N TRP A 176 -40.96 3.98 -12.01
CA TRP A 176 -40.51 5.05 -12.89
C TRP A 176 -40.13 4.56 -14.28
N ALA A 177 -39.46 3.40 -14.39
CA ALA A 177 -39.16 2.78 -15.68
C ALA A 177 -40.42 2.43 -16.48
N LYS A 178 -41.47 1.93 -15.80
CA LYS A 178 -42.78 1.69 -16.42
C LYS A 178 -43.41 2.99 -16.94
N GLN A 179 -43.39 4.05 -16.14
CA GLN A 179 -43.89 5.38 -16.54
C GLN A 179 -43.13 5.95 -17.74
N MET A 180 -41.82 5.72 -17.81
CA MET A 180 -41.00 6.12 -18.96
C MET A 180 -41.40 5.33 -20.22
N SER A 181 -41.57 4.01 -20.11
CA SER A 181 -42.00 3.16 -21.22
C SER A 181 -43.37 3.57 -21.77
N THR A 182 -44.33 3.89 -20.90
CA THR A 182 -45.65 4.40 -21.31
C THR A 182 -45.57 5.78 -21.97
N SER A 183 -44.69 6.67 -21.48
CA SER A 183 -44.53 8.01 -22.06
C SER A 183 -43.88 7.97 -23.46
N VAL A 184 -42.93 7.05 -23.67
CA VAL A 184 -42.28 6.85 -24.97
C VAL A 184 -43.25 6.24 -25.99
N THR A 185 -44.06 5.26 -25.58
CA THR A 185 -45.05 4.61 -26.47
C THR A 185 -46.22 5.53 -26.82
N ALA A 186 -46.66 6.40 -25.90
CA ALA A 186 -47.70 7.40 -26.15
C ALA A 186 -47.28 8.51 -27.13
N ASN A 187 -45.98 8.75 -27.33
CA ASN A 187 -45.44 9.82 -28.17
C ASN A 187 -44.89 9.32 -29.53
N SER A 188 -45.33 8.14 -29.97
CA SER A 188 -44.83 7.40 -31.13
C SER A 188 -45.08 8.05 -32.51
N ASN A 189 -45.79 9.18 -32.58
CA ASN A 189 -46.00 9.91 -33.84
C ASN A 189 -44.86 10.88 -34.21
N ASN A 190 -43.82 11.06 -33.37
CA ASN A 190 -42.61 11.77 -33.77
C ASN A 190 -41.37 11.37 -32.93
N PRO A 191 -40.62 10.31 -33.32
CA PRO A 191 -39.53 9.74 -32.52
C PRO A 191 -38.29 10.64 -32.35
N TYR A 192 -38.23 11.81 -33.00
CA TYR A 192 -37.08 12.73 -32.95
C TYR A 192 -37.33 14.01 -32.14
N GLN A 193 -38.49 14.14 -31.48
CA GLN A 193 -38.82 15.28 -30.61
C GLN A 193 -38.80 14.96 -29.10
N CYS A 194 -38.00 13.98 -28.66
CA CYS A 194 -37.53 14.02 -27.27
C CYS A 194 -36.58 15.22 -27.18
N SER A 195 -37.13 16.38 -26.81
CA SER A 195 -36.38 17.63 -26.81
C SER A 195 -35.17 17.47 -25.90
N ARG A 196 -33.99 17.90 -26.35
CA ARG A 196 -32.77 17.96 -25.54
C ARG A 196 -33.01 18.53 -24.13
N LYS A 197 -33.98 19.45 -24.02
CA LYS A 197 -34.47 20.02 -22.76
C LYS A 197 -35.07 18.99 -21.80
N GLN A 198 -35.83 18.01 -22.29
CA GLN A 198 -36.35 16.91 -21.47
C GLN A 198 -35.23 16.00 -20.96
N LEU A 199 -34.19 15.77 -21.77
CA LEU A 199 -33.01 15.01 -21.34
C LEU A 199 -32.18 15.78 -20.29
N GLU A 200 -32.03 17.09 -20.46
CA GLU A 200 -31.32 17.96 -19.51
C GLU A 200 -32.08 18.12 -18.19
N ASP A 201 -33.41 18.28 -18.24
CA ASP A 201 -34.25 18.33 -17.03
C ASP A 201 -34.24 16.97 -16.30
N TRP A 202 -34.12 15.87 -17.05
CA TRP A 202 -33.95 14.53 -16.52
C TRP A 202 -32.60 14.33 -15.81
N GLU A 203 -31.48 14.75 -16.42
CA GLU A 203 -30.16 14.70 -15.79
C GLU A 203 -30.11 15.54 -14.51
N ARG A 204 -30.80 16.69 -14.50
CA ARG A 204 -30.95 17.55 -13.31
C ARG A 204 -31.73 16.84 -12.20
N GLN A 205 -32.81 16.14 -12.53
CA GLN A 205 -33.61 15.42 -11.53
C GLN A 205 -32.84 14.24 -10.92
N LEU A 206 -32.12 13.48 -11.75
CA LEU A 206 -31.24 12.40 -11.30
C LEU A 206 -30.12 12.92 -10.38
N THR A 207 -29.54 14.07 -10.73
CA THR A 207 -28.51 14.73 -9.93
C THR A 207 -29.05 15.21 -8.58
N ARG A 208 -30.27 15.77 -8.53
CA ARG A 208 -30.94 16.15 -7.28
C ARG A 208 -31.19 14.96 -6.36
N GLN A 209 -31.66 13.83 -6.91
CA GLN A 209 -31.83 12.61 -6.10
C GLN A 209 -30.51 12.08 -5.55
N LYS A 210 -29.44 12.06 -6.36
CA LYS A 210 -28.10 11.66 -5.91
C LYS A 210 -27.60 12.55 -4.77
N LEU A 211 -27.81 13.87 -4.87
CA LEU A 211 -27.46 14.83 -3.82
C LEU A 211 -28.31 14.66 -2.56
N GLN A 212 -29.61 14.36 -2.69
CA GLN A 212 -30.48 14.11 -1.54
C GLN A 212 -30.06 12.84 -0.78
N MET A 213 -29.70 11.77 -1.50
CA MET A 213 -29.16 10.55 -0.89
C MET A 213 -27.79 10.79 -0.22
N ALA A 214 -26.93 11.59 -0.85
CA ALA A 214 -25.64 11.97 -0.26
C ALA A 214 -25.82 12.83 1.02
N GLY A 215 -26.75 13.79 1.00
CA GLY A 215 -27.06 14.64 2.16
C GLY A 215 -27.69 13.88 3.33
N GLN A 216 -28.53 12.87 3.06
CA GLN A 216 -29.05 11.98 4.12
C GLN A 216 -27.92 11.17 4.78
N SER A 217 -26.95 10.70 3.99
CA SER A 217 -25.77 9.99 4.52
C SER A 217 -24.89 10.90 5.41
N GLU A 218 -24.82 12.20 5.14
CA GLU A 218 -24.09 13.16 5.98
C GLU A 218 -24.86 13.55 7.24
N HIS A 219 -26.19 13.67 7.15
CA HIS A 219 -27.01 14.00 8.32
C HIS A 219 -27.03 12.86 9.36
N ASP A 220 -27.10 11.60 8.91
CA ASP A 220 -26.96 10.42 9.77
C ASP A 220 -25.56 10.29 10.39
N GLY A 221 -24.53 10.80 9.70
CA GLY A 221 -23.18 10.95 10.25
C GLY A 221 -23.06 12.04 11.31
N ARG A 222 -23.85 13.12 11.20
CA ARG A 222 -23.85 14.27 12.12
C ARG A 222 -24.69 14.04 13.38
N ILE A 223 -25.81 13.32 13.28
CA ILE A 223 -26.64 12.93 14.45
C ILE A 223 -25.85 11.98 15.37
N ARG A 224 -24.96 11.13 14.84
CA ARG A 224 -24.00 10.34 15.64
C ARG A 224 -22.96 11.18 16.40
N GLY A 225 -22.76 12.45 16.03
CA GLY A 225 -21.76 13.32 16.64
C GLY A 225 -22.24 14.12 17.86
N GLN A 226 -23.55 14.24 18.09
CA GLN A 226 -24.11 15.07 19.17
C GLN A 226 -24.73 14.29 20.34
N SER A 227 -24.86 12.96 20.24
CA SER A 227 -25.51 12.12 21.27
C SER A 227 -24.52 11.25 22.08
N THR A 228 -23.39 11.79 22.54
CA THR A 228 -22.54 11.08 23.53
C THR A 228 -21.88 12.04 24.52
N LEU A 229 -22.65 12.46 25.52
CA LEU A 229 -22.18 12.96 26.82
C LEU A 229 -22.75 12.07 27.94
N ALA A 230 -22.53 10.76 27.81
CA ALA A 230 -22.62 9.76 28.88
C ALA A 230 -22.00 8.46 28.35
N GLY A 231 -21.10 7.84 29.12
CA GLY A 231 -20.23 6.77 28.65
C GLY A 231 -20.96 5.48 28.29
N ARG A 232 -20.61 4.90 27.13
CA ARG A 232 -20.36 3.46 26.90
C ARG A 232 -20.00 3.19 25.44
N HIS A 233 -19.24 2.13 25.24
CA HIS A 233 -18.57 1.75 24.00
C HIS A 233 -19.54 1.17 22.96
N SER A 234 -19.67 1.79 21.77
CA SER A 234 -20.42 1.24 20.62
C SER A 234 -19.51 1.03 19.40
N VAL A 235 -19.33 -0.22 18.97
CA VAL A 235 -18.55 -0.63 17.78
C VAL A 235 -19.36 -0.30 16.53
N SER A 236 -18.77 0.49 15.61
CA SER A 236 -19.36 0.85 14.32
C SER A 236 -18.73 0.02 13.22
N SER A 237 -19.49 -0.88 12.61
CA SER A 237 -19.12 -1.60 11.39
C SER A 237 -19.79 -0.95 10.18
N ALA A 238 -19.03 -0.16 9.43
CA ALA A 238 -19.30 0.15 8.04
C ALA A 238 -18.14 -0.44 7.22
N THR A 239 -18.46 -1.30 6.26
CA THR A 239 -17.52 -2.00 5.38
C THR A 239 -16.76 -1.03 4.46
N PRO A 240 -15.42 -0.97 4.49
CA PRO A 240 -14.65 -0.33 3.44
C PRO A 240 -14.22 -1.37 2.40
N ARG A 241 -14.47 -1.02 1.14
CA ARG A 241 -13.87 -1.59 -0.07
C ARG A 241 -12.42 -2.05 0.17
N LYS A 242 -12.13 -3.28 -0.26
CA LYS A 242 -10.81 -3.95 -0.24
C LYS A 242 -9.70 -2.99 -0.70
N SER A 243 -9.05 -2.33 0.27
CA SER A 243 -7.83 -1.55 0.04
C SER A 243 -6.67 -2.22 0.75
N HIS A 244 -5.54 -2.34 0.07
CA HIS A 244 -4.27 -2.94 0.50
C HIS A 244 -3.66 -2.33 1.80
N ARG A 245 -4.31 -2.46 2.97
CA ARG A 245 -3.88 -1.83 4.24
C ARG A 245 -3.58 -2.77 5.41
N TYR A 246 -3.59 -4.09 5.23
CA TYR A 246 -3.29 -5.08 6.29
C TYR A 246 -1.86 -5.63 6.27
N ARG A 247 -0.84 -4.76 6.26
CA ARG A 247 0.56 -5.19 5.95
C ARG A 247 1.56 -5.17 7.10
N ASN A 248 1.16 -4.81 8.33
CA ASN A 248 2.05 -4.77 9.51
C ASN A 248 1.51 -5.55 10.73
N GLN A 249 0.36 -6.22 10.60
CA GLN A 249 -0.35 -6.83 11.74
C GLN A 249 0.27 -8.16 12.17
N TYR A 250 0.78 -8.93 11.21
CA TYR A 250 1.33 -10.27 11.44
C TYR A 250 2.70 -10.34 12.16
N ILE A 251 3.39 -9.22 12.37
CA ILE A 251 4.66 -9.23 13.12
C ILE A 251 4.42 -9.54 14.61
N PHE A 252 3.19 -9.37 15.10
CA PHE A 252 2.85 -9.49 16.52
C PHE A 252 2.17 -10.82 16.90
N GLU A 253 1.42 -11.43 15.98
CA GLU A 253 0.64 -12.65 16.26
C GLU A 253 1.53 -13.87 16.59
N GLU A 254 2.71 -14.01 15.96
CA GLU A 254 3.64 -15.11 16.25
C GLU A 254 4.60 -14.84 17.42
N ALA A 255 4.69 -13.60 17.91
CA ALA A 255 5.47 -13.27 19.11
C ALA A 255 4.70 -13.56 20.41
N GLY A 256 3.57 -14.28 20.35
CA GLY A 256 2.66 -14.50 21.47
C GLY A 256 1.86 -13.25 21.89
N TYR A 257 1.86 -12.19 21.07
CA TYR A 257 1.06 -10.99 21.33
C TYR A 257 -0.27 -11.07 20.57
N GLU A 258 -1.31 -11.54 21.27
CA GLU A 258 -2.69 -11.48 20.78
C GLU A 258 -3.06 -9.99 20.53
N PRO A 259 -3.31 -9.56 19.29
CA PRO A 259 -3.48 -8.14 19.02
C PRO A 259 -4.86 -7.68 19.49
N ASP A 260 -4.91 -6.87 20.55
CA ASP A 260 -6.09 -6.06 20.92
C ASP A 260 -6.30 -5.00 19.82
N ILE A 261 -7.06 -5.37 18.78
CA ILE A 261 -7.30 -4.53 17.59
C ILE A 261 -8.44 -3.56 17.89
N ASP A 262 -8.21 -2.26 17.72
CA ASP A 262 -9.29 -1.28 17.84
C ASP A 262 -10.18 -1.23 16.59
N LYS A 263 -11.28 -0.49 16.69
CA LYS A 263 -12.27 -0.27 15.62
C LYS A 263 -11.68 0.30 14.31
N SER A 264 -10.43 0.75 14.30
CA SER A 264 -9.73 1.22 13.09
C SER A 264 -8.92 0.13 12.38
N GLY A 265 -8.97 -1.12 12.87
CA GLY A 265 -8.16 -2.23 12.36
C GLY A 265 -6.68 -2.08 12.71
N LYS A 266 -6.34 -1.28 13.72
CA LYS A 266 -4.96 -1.09 14.19
C LYS A 266 -4.83 -1.71 15.57
N SER A 267 -3.77 -2.49 15.77
CA SER A 267 -3.41 -2.98 17.10
C SER A 267 -3.25 -1.80 18.08
N ARG A 268 -4.00 -1.83 19.19
CA ARG A 268 -3.89 -0.86 20.29
C ARG A 268 -2.49 -0.86 20.88
N VAL A 269 -1.82 -2.01 20.88
CA VAL A 269 -0.41 -2.14 21.26
C VAL A 269 0.47 -1.31 20.33
N VAL A 270 0.32 -1.44 19.01
CA VAL A 270 1.03 -0.61 18.03
C VAL A 270 0.75 0.88 18.23
N ARG A 271 -0.48 1.25 18.57
CA ARG A 271 -0.85 2.66 18.79
C ARG A 271 -0.30 3.20 20.12
N LYS A 272 -0.30 2.40 21.20
CA LYS A 272 0.32 2.73 22.49
C LYS A 272 1.83 2.86 22.35
N ILE A 273 2.47 1.93 21.62
CA ILE A 273 3.90 1.98 21.29
C ILE A 273 4.18 3.23 20.45
N ALA A 274 3.43 3.48 19.38
CA ALA A 274 3.61 4.66 18.52
C ALA A 274 3.43 5.99 19.28
N LYS A 275 2.56 6.03 20.30
CA LYS A 275 2.42 7.19 21.20
C LYS A 275 3.59 7.35 22.16
N LYS A 276 4.20 6.24 22.60
CA LYS A 276 5.41 6.24 23.44
C LYS A 276 6.69 6.51 22.65
N GLN A 277 6.66 6.42 21.31
CA GLN A 277 7.82 6.74 20.50
C GLN A 277 8.09 8.24 20.50
N PRO A 278 9.36 8.68 20.68
CA PRO A 278 9.72 10.06 20.40
C PRO A 278 9.36 10.37 18.94
N LYS A 279 8.56 11.41 18.73
CA LYS A 279 8.07 11.82 17.38
C LYS A 279 9.20 12.24 16.44
N HIS A 280 10.39 12.51 16.99
CA HIS A 280 11.61 12.74 16.23
C HIS A 280 12.44 11.45 16.13
N LYS A 281 12.82 11.07 14.91
CA LYS A 281 13.89 10.09 14.70
C LYS A 281 15.17 10.72 15.24
N SER A 282 15.58 10.33 16.45
CA SER A 282 16.85 10.79 17.01
C SER A 282 18.00 10.37 16.07
N PRO A 283 19.13 11.09 16.07
CA PRO A 283 20.35 10.63 15.41
C PRO A 283 20.66 9.15 15.70
N ASP A 284 20.34 8.69 16.91
CA ASP A 284 20.48 7.29 17.34
C ASP A 284 19.63 6.32 16.52
N TYR A 285 18.41 6.70 16.09
CA TYR A 285 17.56 5.84 15.25
C TYR A 285 18.23 5.55 13.90
N ASN A 286 18.84 6.57 13.28
CA ASN A 286 19.52 6.41 12.00
C ASN A 286 20.80 5.56 12.16
N LEU A 287 21.58 5.82 13.21
CA LEU A 287 22.77 5.04 13.54
C LEU A 287 22.42 3.57 13.79
N ARG A 288 21.38 3.31 14.57
CA ARG A 288 20.89 1.96 14.85
C ARG A 288 20.36 1.26 13.60
N THR A 289 19.59 1.96 12.78
CA THR A 289 19.10 1.41 11.51
C THR A 289 20.27 1.02 10.59
N LYS A 290 21.36 1.81 10.58
CA LYS A 290 22.60 1.51 9.86
C LYS A 290 23.29 0.27 10.45
N ARG A 291 23.40 0.17 11.78
CA ARG A 291 23.96 -1.01 12.47
C ARG A 291 23.17 -2.28 12.16
N ILE A 292 21.86 -2.28 12.38
CA ILE A 292 20.98 -3.42 12.04
C ILE A 292 21.12 -3.81 10.58
N ARG A 293 21.27 -2.85 9.66
CA ARG A 293 21.53 -3.14 8.24
C ARG A 293 22.86 -3.89 8.06
N ASN A 294 23.94 -3.44 8.70
CA ASN A 294 25.25 -4.07 8.58
C ASN A 294 25.24 -5.50 9.18
N ILE A 295 24.59 -5.67 10.34
CA ILE A 295 24.42 -6.98 11.00
C ILE A 295 23.59 -7.92 10.13
N PHE A 296 22.50 -7.39 9.55
CA PHE A 296 21.67 -8.16 8.62
C PHE A 296 22.48 -8.61 7.40
N MET A 297 23.30 -7.74 6.80
CA MET A 297 24.14 -8.12 5.65
C MET A 297 25.19 -9.17 6.02
N SER A 298 25.84 -9.02 7.17
CA SER A 298 26.86 -9.98 7.62
C SER A 298 26.31 -11.35 8.01
N PHE A 299 24.98 -11.53 7.96
CA PHE A 299 24.33 -12.83 8.15
C PHE A 299 24.19 -13.63 6.85
N PHE A 300 24.33 -12.98 5.70
CA PHE A 300 24.25 -13.61 4.40
C PHE A 300 25.62 -13.59 3.75
N ASP A 301 26.20 -14.78 3.56
CA ASP A 301 27.52 -14.92 2.96
C ASP A 301 27.58 -14.23 1.60
N LYS A 302 28.67 -13.49 1.38
CA LYS A 302 28.98 -12.81 0.10
C LYS A 302 27.99 -11.72 -0.32
N ILE A 303 27.17 -11.18 0.60
CA ILE A 303 26.29 -10.03 0.32
C ILE A 303 26.85 -8.76 0.94
N GLU A 304 27.63 -8.00 0.16
CA GLU A 304 28.18 -6.71 0.60
C GLU A 304 27.17 -5.56 0.53
N SER A 305 26.14 -5.70 -0.31
CA SER A 305 25.16 -4.65 -0.57
C SER A 305 23.73 -5.20 -0.66
N GLU A 306 22.74 -4.34 -0.41
CA GLU A 306 21.33 -4.71 -0.63
C GLU A 306 21.05 -5.15 -2.08
N ARG A 307 21.94 -4.84 -3.05
CA ARG A 307 21.78 -5.29 -4.45
C ARG A 307 22.22 -6.73 -4.65
N GLY A 308 23.19 -7.22 -3.86
CA GLY A 308 23.67 -8.60 -3.91
C GLY A 308 22.58 -9.65 -3.66
N PHE A 309 21.47 -9.29 -3.02
CA PHE A 309 20.32 -10.18 -2.85
C PHE A 309 19.68 -10.65 -4.17
N GLY A 310 19.90 -9.97 -5.29
CA GLY A 310 19.46 -10.48 -6.61
C GLY A 310 20.14 -11.81 -6.98
N LYS A 311 21.36 -12.04 -6.51
CA LYS A 311 22.15 -13.27 -6.75
C LYS A 311 22.07 -14.27 -5.59
N HIS A 312 21.30 -13.95 -4.55
CA HIS A 312 21.19 -14.82 -3.38
C HIS A 312 20.39 -16.07 -3.72
N VAL A 313 20.89 -17.24 -3.30
CA VAL A 313 20.20 -18.52 -3.49
C VAL A 313 19.03 -18.61 -2.48
N PRO A 314 17.77 -18.70 -2.94
CA PRO A 314 16.63 -18.78 -2.05
C PRO A 314 16.56 -20.11 -1.30
N ALA A 315 15.76 -20.15 -0.23
CA ALA A 315 15.46 -21.39 0.47
C ALA A 315 14.72 -22.37 -0.46
N ASN A 316 15.04 -23.65 -0.35
CA ASN A 316 14.35 -24.69 -1.11
C ASN A 316 12.90 -24.80 -0.61
N LYS A 317 11.94 -24.76 -1.53
CA LYS A 317 10.51 -24.84 -1.21
C LYS A 317 10.13 -26.13 -0.49
N LYS A 318 10.83 -27.24 -0.74
CA LYS A 318 10.60 -28.52 -0.04
C LYS A 318 10.98 -28.41 1.44
N ASP A 319 12.15 -27.85 1.72
CA ASP A 319 12.70 -27.71 3.07
C ASP A 319 11.86 -26.73 3.90
N VAL A 320 11.45 -25.60 3.30
CA VAL A 320 10.53 -24.64 3.94
C VAL A 320 9.22 -25.32 4.36
N LYS A 321 8.61 -26.12 3.46
CA LYS A 321 7.37 -26.84 3.77
C LYS A 321 7.56 -27.93 4.82
N ALA A 322 8.68 -28.66 4.77
CA ALA A 322 9.00 -29.68 5.76
C ALA A 322 9.20 -29.03 7.15
N TYR A 323 9.89 -27.89 7.22
CA TYR A 323 10.04 -27.13 8.46
C TYR A 323 8.69 -26.61 9.00
N GLU A 324 7.81 -26.10 8.13
CA GLU A 324 6.46 -25.68 8.52
C GLU A 324 5.64 -26.83 9.15
N ARG A 325 5.90 -28.08 8.73
CA ARG A 325 5.28 -29.31 9.27
C ARG A 325 6.02 -29.91 10.46
N ASN A 326 7.14 -29.33 10.90
CA ASN A 326 8.06 -29.91 11.89
C ASN A 326 8.71 -31.24 11.44
N GLU A 327 8.85 -31.47 10.14
CA GLU A 327 9.44 -32.69 9.57
C GLU A 327 10.95 -32.56 9.31
N HIS A 328 11.49 -31.34 9.27
CA HIS A 328 12.89 -31.06 8.95
C HIS A 328 13.45 -29.93 9.81
N ASP A 329 14.77 -29.91 9.98
CA ASP A 329 15.48 -28.83 10.63
C ASP A 329 15.24 -27.50 9.90
N GLY A 330 15.06 -26.43 10.68
CA GLY A 330 14.83 -25.09 10.14
C GLY A 330 16.07 -24.47 9.50
N PRO A 331 15.99 -23.17 9.15
CA PRO A 331 17.20 -22.45 8.77
C PRO A 331 18.21 -22.49 9.91
N SER A 332 19.49 -22.49 9.58
CA SER A 332 20.58 -22.44 10.56
C SER A 332 21.28 -21.08 10.50
N ALA A 333 22.02 -20.73 11.55
CA ALA A 333 22.78 -19.48 11.58
C ALA A 333 23.91 -19.43 10.53
N SER A 334 24.36 -20.58 10.03
CA SER A 334 25.38 -20.70 8.97
C SER A 334 24.80 -20.82 7.56
N ASP A 335 23.55 -21.29 7.41
CA ASP A 335 22.85 -21.36 6.10
C ASP A 335 21.52 -20.60 6.17
N CYS A 336 21.62 -19.27 6.11
CA CYS A 336 20.46 -18.38 6.10
C CYS A 336 20.00 -18.08 4.68
N ARG A 337 19.22 -18.99 4.10
CA ARG A 337 18.53 -18.72 2.83
C ARG A 337 17.16 -18.15 3.09
N ILE A 338 16.80 -17.09 2.39
CA ILE A 338 15.49 -16.45 2.59
C ILE A 338 14.41 -17.28 1.90
N ASP A 339 13.28 -17.51 2.57
CA ASP A 339 12.08 -18.02 1.91
C ASP A 339 11.46 -16.89 1.08
N VAL A 340 11.68 -16.96 -0.23
CA VAL A 340 11.21 -15.96 -1.19
C VAL A 340 9.83 -16.28 -1.77
N TYR A 341 9.38 -17.53 -1.63
CA TYR A 341 8.13 -18.02 -2.22
C TYR A 341 6.96 -17.87 -1.26
N GLY A 342 7.22 -17.98 0.04
CA GLY A 342 6.24 -17.75 1.09
C GLY A 342 6.06 -16.27 1.44
N HIS A 343 5.38 -16.04 2.55
CA HIS A 343 5.25 -14.70 3.10
C HIS A 343 6.56 -14.30 3.81
N TYR A 344 6.87 -13.01 3.89
CA TYR A 344 8.11 -12.54 4.53
C TYR A 344 8.16 -12.77 6.05
N ASN A 345 7.05 -13.26 6.62
CA ASN A 345 6.93 -13.68 8.01
C ASN A 345 6.65 -15.19 8.12
N SER A 346 6.91 -15.98 7.06
CA SER A 346 6.84 -17.44 7.19
C SER A 346 7.68 -17.89 8.37
N ARG A 347 7.31 -18.99 9.01
CA ARG A 347 8.02 -19.52 10.18
C ARG A 347 9.52 -19.64 9.91
N TRP A 348 9.89 -20.02 8.68
CA TRP A 348 11.27 -20.01 8.18
C TRP A 348 11.94 -18.63 8.30
N ASN A 349 11.33 -17.61 7.71
CA ASN A 349 11.85 -16.23 7.76
C ASN A 349 11.82 -15.63 9.18
N ALA A 350 10.88 -16.04 10.03
CA ALA A 350 10.84 -15.65 11.43
C ALA A 350 12.04 -16.20 12.20
N THR A 351 12.41 -17.46 12.00
CA THR A 351 13.61 -18.05 12.61
C THR A 351 14.89 -17.35 12.17
N ILE A 352 14.99 -16.96 10.89
CA ILE A 352 16.10 -16.12 10.41
C ILE A 352 16.10 -14.76 11.11
N ALA A 353 14.93 -14.14 11.29
CA ALA A 353 14.82 -12.88 12.00
C ALA A 353 15.30 -12.99 13.46
N GLU A 354 15.03 -14.11 14.13
CA GLU A 354 15.52 -14.38 15.48
C GLU A 354 17.04 -14.49 15.53
N PHE A 355 17.67 -15.16 14.57
CA PHE A 355 19.13 -15.23 14.53
C PHE A 355 19.78 -13.86 14.32
N VAL A 356 19.22 -13.04 13.41
CA VAL A 356 19.68 -11.67 13.21
C VAL A 356 19.46 -10.85 14.48
N TYR A 357 18.32 -10.99 15.15
CA TYR A 357 18.03 -10.29 16.40
C TYR A 357 19.00 -10.67 17.52
N ALA A 358 19.28 -11.97 17.69
CA ALA A 358 20.26 -12.47 18.65
C ALA A 358 21.67 -11.91 18.37
N LYS A 359 22.06 -11.79 17.09
CA LYS A 359 23.32 -11.16 16.69
C LYS A 359 23.35 -9.67 17.01
N VAL A 360 22.23 -8.95 16.81
CA VAL A 360 22.09 -7.53 17.23
C VAL A 360 22.31 -7.38 18.73
N LEU A 361 21.68 -8.23 19.55
CA LEU A 361 21.87 -8.20 21.01
C LEU A 361 23.33 -8.46 21.40
N LYS A 362 23.97 -9.45 20.77
CA LYS A 362 25.38 -9.80 21.02
C LYS A 362 26.33 -8.65 20.65
N GLU A 363 26.19 -8.06 19.48
CA GLU A 363 27.06 -6.98 19.00
C GLU A 363 26.84 -5.66 19.77
N GLU A 364 25.63 -5.38 20.24
CA GLU A 364 25.36 -4.22 21.10
C GLU A 364 25.73 -4.48 22.57
N ASN A 365 26.21 -5.68 22.91
CA ASN A 365 26.49 -6.13 24.28
C ASN A 365 25.28 -5.94 25.22
N LEU A 366 24.08 -6.26 24.72
CA LEU A 366 22.82 -6.11 25.43
C LEU A 366 22.25 -7.48 25.78
N LYS A 367 21.87 -7.68 27.05
CA LYS A 367 21.13 -8.88 27.48
C LYS A 367 19.71 -8.89 26.91
N ALA A 368 19.06 -7.72 26.94
CA ALA A 368 17.73 -7.50 26.41
C ALA A 368 17.56 -6.04 26.02
N LEU A 369 16.67 -5.78 25.06
CA LEU A 369 16.23 -4.44 24.72
C LEU A 369 14.96 -4.09 25.50
N PRO A 370 14.71 -2.80 25.80
CA PRO A 370 13.39 -2.37 26.22
C PRO A 370 12.33 -2.87 25.22
N GLU A 371 11.18 -3.32 25.70
CA GLU A 371 10.11 -3.95 24.88
C GLU A 371 9.79 -3.16 23.59
N TRP A 372 9.65 -1.84 23.68
CA TRP A 372 9.36 -0.99 22.52
C TRP A 372 10.50 -0.95 21.49
N MET A 373 11.75 -1.07 21.95
CA MET A 373 12.94 -1.13 21.08
C MET A 373 13.05 -2.50 20.42
N GLU A 374 12.79 -3.58 21.15
CA GLU A 374 12.75 -4.93 20.61
C GLU A 374 11.76 -5.02 19.44
N ILE A 375 10.53 -4.54 19.65
CA ILE A 375 9.49 -4.51 18.62
C ILE A 375 9.94 -3.72 17.40
N GLN A 376 10.60 -2.57 17.60
CA GLN A 376 11.15 -1.79 16.49
C GLN A 376 12.26 -2.52 15.73
N THR A 377 13.19 -3.15 16.45
CA THR A 377 14.33 -3.88 15.86
C THR A 377 13.82 -5.06 15.06
N ARG A 378 12.93 -5.89 15.60
CA ARG A 378 12.28 -7.00 14.88
C ARG A 378 11.53 -6.50 13.65
N ALA A 379 10.75 -5.43 13.76
CA ALA A 379 10.07 -4.83 12.61
C ALA A 379 11.03 -4.28 11.54
N LEU A 380 12.21 -3.79 11.92
CA LEU A 380 13.27 -3.39 10.99
C LEU A 380 13.87 -4.60 10.28
N ILE A 381 14.14 -5.69 11.00
CA ILE A 381 14.67 -6.94 10.45
C ILE A 381 13.68 -7.55 9.44
N PHE A 382 12.39 -7.70 9.78
CA PHE A 382 11.38 -8.19 8.83
C PHE A 382 11.24 -7.30 7.60
N ARG A 383 11.38 -5.97 7.76
CA ARG A 383 11.41 -5.04 6.61
C ARG A 383 12.61 -5.30 5.71
N LYS A 384 13.76 -5.69 6.26
CA LYS A 384 14.96 -6.08 5.49
C LYS A 384 14.76 -7.41 4.78
N ILE A 385 14.29 -8.46 5.48
CA ILE A 385 13.96 -9.76 4.89
C ILE A 385 13.00 -9.59 3.71
N ARG A 386 11.91 -8.84 3.90
CA ARG A 386 10.94 -8.56 2.83
C ARG A 386 11.57 -7.90 1.59
N ARG A 387 12.48 -6.94 1.80
CA ARG A 387 13.17 -6.27 0.69
C ARG A 387 14.14 -7.22 -0.01
N ALA A 388 14.90 -8.00 0.76
CA ALA A 388 15.79 -9.02 0.25
C ALA A 388 15.04 -10.07 -0.57
N ALA A 389 13.94 -10.62 -0.06
CA ALA A 389 13.06 -11.55 -0.79
C ALA A 389 12.47 -10.96 -2.07
N THR A 390 12.16 -9.66 -2.08
CA THR A 390 11.68 -8.98 -3.30
C THR A 390 12.78 -8.90 -4.35
N LYS A 391 14.02 -8.59 -3.94
CA LYS A 391 15.17 -8.50 -4.85
C LYS A 391 15.64 -9.86 -5.35
N CYS A 392 15.65 -10.86 -4.50
CA CYS A 392 15.97 -12.24 -4.88
C CYS A 392 14.97 -12.74 -5.92
N ARG A 393 13.65 -12.53 -5.72
CA ARG A 393 12.66 -12.86 -6.77
C ARG A 393 12.87 -12.12 -8.09
N ALA A 394 13.20 -10.83 -8.03
CA ALA A 394 13.48 -10.06 -9.25
C ALA A 394 14.70 -10.64 -9.99
N GLY A 395 15.78 -10.96 -9.27
CA GLY A 395 16.96 -11.60 -9.87
C GLY A 395 16.67 -12.97 -10.48
N MET A 396 15.84 -13.78 -9.82
CA MET A 396 15.43 -15.09 -10.33
C MET A 396 14.55 -15.04 -11.59
N GLN A 397 13.78 -13.97 -11.77
CA GLN A 397 12.97 -13.79 -12.98
C GLN A 397 13.86 -13.51 -14.20
N MET A 398 14.89 -12.68 -14.02
CA MET A 398 15.81 -12.34 -15.10
C MET A 398 16.66 -13.54 -15.54
N THR A 399 17.05 -14.44 -14.63
CA THR A 399 17.86 -15.62 -14.99
C THR A 399 17.10 -16.67 -15.79
N ASN A 400 15.77 -16.71 -15.72
CA ASN A 400 14.96 -17.72 -16.41
C ASN A 400 14.56 -17.30 -17.84
N GLU A 401 14.63 -16.02 -18.17
CA GLU A 401 14.15 -15.49 -19.45
C GLU A 401 15.25 -15.46 -20.53
N SER A 402 16.51 -15.76 -20.20
CA SER A 402 17.59 -15.77 -21.19
C SER A 402 18.79 -16.60 -20.73
N GLU A 403 18.92 -17.82 -21.26
CA GLU A 403 20.16 -18.62 -21.14
C GLU A 403 21.36 -17.93 -21.83
N ASP A 404 21.10 -16.96 -22.73
CA ASP A 404 22.09 -16.10 -23.39
C ASP A 404 22.22 -14.69 -22.75
N ALA A 405 21.54 -14.41 -21.63
CA ALA A 405 21.73 -13.13 -20.91
C ALA A 405 22.91 -13.28 -19.96
N GLU A 406 24.10 -13.41 -20.54
CA GLU A 406 25.34 -13.17 -19.83
C GLU A 406 25.29 -11.77 -19.21
N MET A 407 25.03 -11.71 -17.91
CA MET A 407 25.10 -10.50 -17.08
C MET A 407 24.38 -9.29 -17.67
N GLU A 408 23.06 -9.20 -17.43
CA GLU A 408 22.48 -7.89 -17.12
C GLU A 408 23.34 -7.27 -16.01
N THR A 409 24.12 -6.25 -16.38
CA THR A 409 25.14 -5.67 -15.51
C THR A 409 24.48 -5.08 -14.26
N GLU A 410 25.22 -4.95 -13.16
CA GLU A 410 24.72 -4.28 -11.96
C GLU A 410 24.17 -2.86 -12.26
N GLU A 411 24.64 -2.26 -13.35
CA GLU A 411 24.21 -0.97 -13.89
C GLU A 411 22.76 -0.99 -14.38
N GLU A 412 22.30 -2.05 -15.05
CA GLU A 412 20.92 -2.16 -15.53
C GLU A 412 19.94 -2.30 -14.37
N TYR A 413 20.25 -3.15 -13.39
CA TYR A 413 19.47 -3.21 -12.14
C TYR A 413 19.45 -1.87 -11.41
N ALA A 414 20.57 -1.15 -11.40
CA ALA A 414 20.64 0.20 -10.84
C ALA A 414 19.75 1.17 -11.62
N ALA A 415 19.73 1.10 -12.94
CA ALA A 415 18.91 1.92 -13.82
C ALA A 415 17.41 1.63 -13.62
N VAL A 416 17.02 0.35 -13.50
CA VAL A 416 15.64 -0.06 -13.21
C VAL A 416 15.19 0.41 -11.83
N ASP A 417 16.01 0.24 -10.79
CA ASP A 417 15.69 0.74 -9.44
C ASP A 417 15.63 2.29 -9.40
N LYS A 418 16.54 2.98 -10.09
CA LYS A 418 16.51 4.44 -10.26
C LYS A 418 15.20 4.88 -10.94
N SER A 419 14.82 4.23 -12.04
CA SER A 419 13.57 4.49 -12.77
C SER A 419 12.32 4.25 -11.90
N PHE A 420 12.28 3.15 -11.15
CA PHE A 420 11.17 2.84 -10.25
C PHE A 420 11.02 3.86 -9.12
N ARG A 421 12.14 4.29 -8.51
CA ARG A 421 12.17 5.34 -7.48
C ARG A 421 11.70 6.67 -8.05
N HIS A 422 12.14 7.03 -9.26
CA HIS A 422 11.72 8.26 -9.94
C HIS A 422 10.20 8.26 -10.18
N LYS A 423 9.66 7.19 -10.78
CA LYS A 423 8.20 7.02 -10.99
C LYS A 423 7.42 7.06 -9.67
N THR A 424 7.94 6.44 -8.60
CA THR A 424 7.30 6.47 -7.28
C THR A 424 7.27 7.89 -6.70
N ARG A 425 8.37 8.65 -6.84
CA ARG A 425 8.45 10.05 -6.43
C ARG A 425 7.47 10.91 -7.22
N GLN A 426 7.40 10.76 -8.54
CA GLN A 426 6.44 11.45 -9.39
C GLN A 426 4.99 11.18 -8.97
N ARG A 427 4.62 9.90 -8.77
CA ARG A 427 3.28 9.51 -8.30
C ARG A 427 2.94 10.11 -6.94
N THR A 428 3.93 10.21 -6.06
CA THR A 428 3.75 10.80 -4.73
C THR A 428 3.52 12.31 -4.83
N LEU A 429 4.34 13.02 -5.62
CA LEU A 429 4.18 14.45 -5.88
C LEU A 429 2.85 14.77 -6.55
N PHE A 430 2.45 13.98 -7.56
CA PHE A 430 1.15 14.07 -8.21
C PHE A 430 0.01 14.05 -7.21
N LYS A 431 -0.09 12.95 -6.43
CA LYS A 431 -1.16 12.76 -5.45
C LYS A 431 -1.16 13.84 -4.39
N GLN A 432 0.02 14.28 -3.96
CA GLN A 432 0.14 15.30 -2.94
C GLN A 432 -0.35 16.66 -3.43
N ARG A 433 0.07 17.07 -4.63
CA ARG A 433 -0.35 18.35 -5.24
C ARG A 433 -1.84 18.36 -5.54
N LEU A 434 -2.37 17.27 -6.11
CA LEU A 434 -3.79 17.12 -6.36
C LEU A 434 -4.61 17.24 -5.06
N ARG A 435 -4.20 16.55 -3.99
CA ARG A 435 -4.83 16.70 -2.66
C ARG A 435 -4.76 18.11 -2.08
N THR A 436 -3.69 18.85 -2.36
CA THR A 436 -3.61 20.26 -1.94
C THR A 436 -4.66 21.08 -2.67
N CYS A 437 -4.82 20.89 -3.99
CA CYS A 437 -5.88 21.54 -4.76
C CYS A 437 -7.28 21.13 -4.29
N GLU A 438 -7.54 19.83 -4.10
CA GLU A 438 -8.83 19.31 -3.62
C GLU A 438 -9.23 19.90 -2.26
N ARG A 439 -8.28 20.06 -1.33
CA ARG A 439 -8.55 20.69 -0.02
C ARG A 439 -8.83 22.18 -0.08
N LYS A 440 -8.48 22.83 -1.20
CA LYS A 440 -8.66 24.26 -1.46
C LYS A 440 -9.76 24.52 -2.48
N LEU A 441 -10.44 23.46 -2.95
CA LEU A 441 -11.56 23.55 -3.87
C LEU A 441 -12.65 24.46 -3.29
N GLY A 442 -13.21 25.34 -4.11
CA GLY A 442 -14.23 26.32 -3.70
C GLY A 442 -13.72 27.52 -2.91
N MET A 443 -12.42 27.59 -2.54
CA MET A 443 -11.87 28.82 -1.94
C MET A 443 -11.62 29.92 -2.98
N ALA A 444 -11.23 29.54 -4.20
CA ALA A 444 -11.04 30.44 -5.34
C ALA A 444 -11.03 29.62 -6.64
N ALA A 445 -11.55 30.19 -7.74
CA ALA A 445 -11.57 29.55 -9.06
C ALA A 445 -10.18 29.11 -9.56
N CYS A 446 -9.11 29.74 -9.07
CA CYS A 446 -7.74 29.36 -9.40
C CYS A 446 -7.37 27.95 -8.91
N TRP A 447 -7.95 27.44 -7.81
CA TRP A 447 -7.65 26.10 -7.31
C TRP A 447 -8.26 25.00 -8.17
N ASP A 448 -9.47 25.24 -8.71
CA ASP A 448 -10.12 24.33 -9.65
C ASP A 448 -9.29 24.21 -10.93
N PHE A 449 -8.81 25.35 -11.44
CA PHE A 449 -7.89 25.37 -12.57
C PHE A 449 -6.58 24.63 -12.27
N LEU A 450 -5.93 24.91 -11.14
CA LEU A 450 -4.68 24.24 -10.76
C LEU A 450 -4.87 22.72 -10.60
N GLY A 451 -6.02 22.30 -10.07
CA GLY A 451 -6.42 20.90 -9.98
C GLY A 451 -6.59 20.25 -11.35
N ASN A 452 -7.30 20.91 -12.27
CA ASN A 452 -7.46 20.46 -13.66
C ASN A 452 -6.11 20.40 -14.38
N MET A 453 -5.29 21.44 -14.23
CA MET A 453 -3.94 21.50 -14.79
C MET A 453 -3.10 20.33 -14.28
N ILE A 454 -3.05 20.05 -12.97
CA ILE A 454 -2.32 18.90 -12.41
C ILE A 454 -2.85 17.59 -12.98
N SER A 455 -4.17 17.41 -13.03
CA SER A 455 -4.81 16.19 -13.53
C SER A 455 -4.44 15.92 -14.99
N THR A 456 -4.48 16.95 -15.83
CA THR A 456 -4.10 16.88 -17.24
C THR A 456 -2.59 16.67 -17.41
N TYR A 457 -1.79 17.32 -16.55
CA TYR A 457 -0.33 17.21 -16.56
C TYR A 457 0.15 15.81 -16.14
N GLY A 458 -0.66 15.09 -15.37
CA GLY A 458 -0.44 13.69 -15.04
C GLY A 458 0.77 13.45 -14.14
N VAL A 459 1.11 12.17 -13.97
CA VAL A 459 2.25 11.74 -13.16
C VAL A 459 3.57 12.11 -13.83
N ASP A 460 3.65 11.96 -15.15
CA ASP A 460 4.88 12.15 -15.92
C ASP A 460 5.33 13.62 -15.95
N GLY A 461 4.43 14.57 -15.72
CA GLY A 461 4.78 15.98 -15.54
C GLY A 461 5.37 16.32 -14.15
N MET A 462 5.25 15.46 -13.14
CA MET A 462 5.38 15.88 -11.74
C MET A 462 6.82 16.09 -11.24
N SER A 463 7.82 15.72 -12.03
CA SER A 463 9.24 15.96 -11.78
C SER A 463 9.97 15.97 -13.11
N SER A 464 10.97 16.82 -13.27
CA SER A 464 11.92 16.70 -14.38
C SER A 464 12.66 15.35 -14.32
N ASP A 465 13.12 14.85 -15.46
CA ASP A 465 14.11 13.77 -15.49
C ASP A 465 15.34 14.26 -14.73
N GLU A 466 15.73 13.53 -13.68
CA GLU A 466 16.95 13.81 -12.94
C GLU A 466 17.98 12.81 -13.45
N THR A 467 19.00 13.28 -14.16
CA THR A 467 20.20 12.50 -14.48
C THR A 467 21.33 13.03 -13.61
N GLY A 468 21.96 12.17 -12.85
CA GLY A 468 22.96 12.60 -11.88
C GLY A 468 23.74 11.44 -11.30
N ASP A 469 24.96 11.75 -10.91
CA ASP A 469 25.76 10.91 -10.02
C ASP A 469 25.19 10.96 -8.59
N ASP A 470 25.86 10.29 -7.67
CA ASP A 470 25.42 10.25 -6.27
C ASP A 470 25.55 11.60 -5.55
N GLU A 471 26.06 12.66 -6.19
CA GLU A 471 26.34 13.96 -5.56
C GLU A 471 25.47 15.09 -6.13
N THR A 472 25.30 15.16 -7.45
CA THR A 472 24.63 16.25 -8.16
C THR A 472 23.48 15.75 -9.03
N TYR A 473 22.30 16.37 -8.90
CA TYR A 473 21.17 16.08 -9.79
C TYR A 473 21.11 17.13 -10.91
N HIS A 474 21.36 16.71 -12.16
CA HIS A 474 21.07 17.52 -13.33
C HIS A 474 19.59 17.36 -13.68
N ILE A 475 18.89 18.49 -13.71
CA ILE A 475 17.48 18.56 -14.09
C ILE A 475 17.43 18.70 -15.61
N LYS A 476 16.89 17.70 -16.31
CA LYS A 476 16.61 17.85 -17.73
C LYS A 476 15.48 18.86 -17.95
N GLU A 477 15.69 19.80 -18.86
CA GLU A 477 14.70 20.79 -19.28
C GLU A 477 13.67 20.14 -20.23
N LEU A 478 12.39 20.38 -19.97
CA LEU A 478 11.31 20.00 -20.87
C LEU A 478 11.11 21.15 -21.86
N LEU A 479 11.66 21.03 -23.07
CA LEU A 479 11.66 22.11 -24.07
C LEU A 479 10.26 22.65 -24.40
N TRP A 480 9.23 21.82 -24.30
CA TRP A 480 7.85 22.20 -24.58
C TRP A 480 7.18 22.99 -23.46
N ARG A 481 7.77 23.07 -22.26
CA ARG A 481 7.13 23.57 -21.05
C ARG A 481 7.59 24.99 -20.73
N LYS A 482 6.65 25.91 -20.49
CA LYS A 482 6.92 27.29 -20.08
C LYS A 482 6.15 27.65 -18.81
N GLY A 483 6.86 28.11 -17.77
CA GLY A 483 6.28 28.76 -16.60
C GLY A 483 5.48 27.89 -15.62
N ILE A 484 5.29 26.58 -15.88
CA ILE A 484 4.51 25.71 -14.98
C ILE A 484 5.20 25.48 -13.63
N GLU A 485 6.53 25.69 -13.53
CA GLU A 485 7.28 25.69 -12.27
C GLU A 485 6.64 26.63 -11.25
N HIS A 486 6.19 27.80 -11.71
CA HIS A 486 5.59 28.82 -10.86
C HIS A 486 4.33 28.29 -10.19
N TYR A 487 3.42 27.69 -10.98
CA TYR A 487 2.18 27.08 -10.46
C TYR A 487 2.46 25.90 -9.53
N LEU A 488 3.39 25.01 -9.91
CA LEU A 488 3.75 23.87 -9.07
C LEU A 488 4.36 24.33 -7.74
N ASN A 489 5.19 25.37 -7.74
CA ASN A 489 5.77 25.96 -6.52
C ASN A 489 4.71 26.64 -5.66
N PHE A 490 3.76 27.35 -6.27
CA PHE A 490 2.60 27.92 -5.58
C PHE A 490 1.76 26.85 -4.87
N ILE A 491 1.49 25.72 -5.53
CA ILE A 491 0.77 24.60 -4.90
C ILE A 491 1.60 24.01 -3.74
N ASN A 492 2.92 23.88 -3.92
CA ASN A 492 3.80 23.35 -2.87
C ASN A 492 3.88 24.28 -1.64
N SER A 493 3.84 25.60 -1.80
CA SER A 493 3.88 26.56 -0.69
C SER A 493 2.61 26.53 0.16
N HIS A 494 1.48 26.13 -0.42
CA HIS A 494 0.20 25.98 0.29
C HIS A 494 -0.01 24.59 0.90
N ARG A 495 1.02 23.74 0.91
CA ARG A 495 0.96 22.46 1.60
C ARG A 495 0.90 22.72 3.10
N SER A 496 -0.29 22.56 3.68
CA SER A 496 -0.52 22.72 5.13
C SER A 496 0.21 21.67 6.00
N GLU A 497 0.72 20.61 5.40
CA GLU A 497 1.51 19.63 6.12
C GLU A 497 2.88 20.26 6.37
N VAL A 498 3.20 20.48 7.64
CA VAL A 498 4.59 20.58 8.12
C VAL A 498 5.33 19.48 7.39
N VAL A 499 6.17 19.87 6.43
CA VAL A 499 7.09 18.94 5.79
C VAL A 499 7.96 18.50 6.96
N THR A 500 7.58 17.40 7.59
CA THR A 500 8.47 16.70 8.52
C THR A 500 9.74 16.59 7.73
N GLY A 501 10.82 17.28 8.15
CA GLY A 501 12.08 17.47 7.40
C GLY A 501 12.84 16.17 7.18
N HIS A 502 12.15 15.20 6.63
CA HIS A 502 12.46 13.79 6.56
C HIS A 502 12.65 13.48 5.09
N GLY A 503 13.80 13.95 4.60
CA GLY A 503 14.39 13.59 3.33
C GLY A 503 15.90 13.74 3.48
N SER A 504 16.66 13.14 2.56
CA SER A 504 18.01 13.63 2.30
C SER A 504 17.94 15.14 2.18
N GLY A 505 18.87 15.88 2.82
CA GLY A 505 18.97 17.32 2.65
C GLY A 505 18.93 17.70 1.16
N PRO A 506 18.52 18.93 0.82
CA PRO A 506 18.47 19.37 -0.57
C PRO A 506 19.85 19.16 -1.19
N ARG A 507 19.98 18.13 -2.05
CA ARG A 507 21.16 17.98 -2.90
C ARG A 507 21.16 19.12 -3.90
N GLN A 508 22.35 19.58 -4.28
CA GLN A 508 22.49 20.60 -5.30
C GLN A 508 21.82 20.10 -6.58
N ARG A 509 20.91 20.92 -7.10
CA ARG A 509 20.23 20.67 -8.35
C ARG A 509 20.79 21.63 -9.37
N VAL A 510 21.47 21.10 -10.36
CA VAL A 510 22.06 21.91 -11.43
C VAL A 510 21.10 21.87 -12.62
N ARG A 511 20.80 23.05 -13.15
CA ARG A 511 20.00 23.21 -14.38
C ARG A 511 20.96 23.64 -15.47
N ASP A 512 21.70 22.67 -16.00
CA ASP A 512 22.49 22.90 -17.19
C ASP A 512 21.53 22.77 -18.37
N GLY A 513 21.26 23.86 -19.09
CA GLY A 513 20.35 23.88 -20.26
C GLY A 513 20.77 22.96 -21.41
N ASN A 514 21.87 22.22 -21.23
CA ASN A 514 22.37 21.22 -22.18
C ASN A 514 21.63 19.87 -22.07
N PHE A 515 20.86 19.64 -21.00
CA PHE A 515 20.13 18.38 -20.85
C PHE A 515 18.66 18.56 -21.17
N THR A 516 18.21 18.02 -22.30
CA THR A 516 16.82 18.05 -22.73
C THR A 516 16.12 16.73 -22.39
N SER A 517 14.90 16.81 -21.87
CA SER A 517 14.07 15.64 -21.59
C SER A 517 13.43 15.14 -22.89
N GLU A 518 13.44 13.82 -23.08
CA GLU A 518 12.84 13.14 -24.24
C GLU A 518 11.33 12.91 -24.08
N ARG A 519 10.73 13.37 -22.97
CA ARG A 519 9.32 13.10 -22.70
C ARG A 519 8.40 13.84 -23.65
N ASP A 520 7.37 13.12 -24.08
CA ASP A 520 6.28 13.67 -24.87
C ASP A 520 5.60 14.85 -24.15
N ALA A 521 5.15 15.81 -24.95
CA ALA A 521 4.36 16.92 -24.47
C ALA A 521 3.02 16.41 -23.93
N ALA A 522 2.67 16.81 -22.70
CA ALA A 522 1.36 16.49 -22.15
C ALA A 522 0.28 17.10 -23.04
N LEU A 523 -0.76 16.34 -23.38
CA LEU A 523 -1.87 16.80 -24.22
C LEU A 523 -2.87 17.61 -23.38
N LYS A 524 -3.67 18.47 -24.03
CA LYS A 524 -4.79 19.22 -23.41
C LYS A 524 -4.41 20.23 -22.33
N LEU A 525 -3.13 20.56 -22.19
CA LEU A 525 -2.76 21.70 -21.37
C LEU A 525 -3.21 22.99 -22.07
N PRO A 526 -3.48 24.06 -21.30
CA PRO A 526 -3.62 25.40 -21.83
C PRO A 526 -2.39 25.82 -22.66
N ARG A 527 -2.61 26.48 -23.79
CA ARG A 527 -1.55 26.95 -24.70
C ARG A 527 -0.46 27.76 -23.99
N ILE A 528 -0.83 28.56 -23.00
CA ILE A 528 0.08 29.41 -22.22
C ILE A 528 1.17 28.64 -21.45
N LEU A 529 0.96 27.33 -21.20
CA LEU A 529 1.93 26.48 -20.50
C LEU A 529 2.97 25.87 -21.44
N TYR A 530 2.84 26.09 -22.75
CA TYR A 530 3.83 25.62 -23.72
C TYR A 530 4.82 26.74 -24.08
N ASP A 531 6.05 26.34 -24.37
CA ASP A 531 7.04 27.27 -24.92
C ASP A 531 6.69 27.66 -26.36
N GLU A 532 6.69 28.95 -26.65
CA GLU A 532 6.29 29.49 -27.95
C GLU A 532 7.26 29.11 -29.06
N LYS A 533 8.57 29.04 -28.76
CA LYS A 533 9.58 28.61 -29.74
C LYS A 533 9.40 27.12 -30.04
N TRP A 534 9.17 26.33 -29.00
CA TRP A 534 8.89 24.90 -29.19
C TRP A 534 7.61 24.67 -30.00
N LEU A 535 6.53 25.41 -29.71
CA LEU A 535 5.30 25.35 -30.52
C LEU A 535 5.54 25.76 -31.97
N ALA A 536 6.32 26.82 -32.21
CA ALA A 536 6.64 27.29 -33.56
C ALA A 536 7.46 26.28 -34.36
N ILE A 537 8.41 25.58 -33.71
CA ILE A 537 9.23 24.54 -34.33
C ILE A 537 8.42 23.26 -34.58
N GLY A 538 7.52 22.91 -33.64
CA GLY A 538 6.70 21.69 -33.66
C GLY A 538 5.60 21.65 -34.72
N LEU A 539 5.29 22.78 -35.37
CA LEU A 539 4.29 22.93 -36.44
C LEU A 539 4.45 21.95 -37.60
N TYR A 540 5.62 21.35 -37.80
CA TYR A 540 5.87 20.42 -38.91
C TYR A 540 5.93 18.93 -38.52
N LYS A 541 5.98 18.60 -37.22
CA LYS A 541 6.19 17.19 -36.77
C LYS A 541 5.17 16.67 -35.77
N GLN A 542 4.26 17.50 -35.24
CA GLN A 542 3.39 17.12 -34.11
C GLN A 542 1.93 17.60 -34.23
N ASP A 543 1.28 17.37 -35.36
CA ASP A 543 -0.16 17.69 -35.58
C ASP A 543 -1.07 17.14 -34.47
N LYS A 544 -0.74 15.96 -33.93
CA LYS A 544 -1.49 15.35 -32.83
C LYS A 544 -1.45 16.18 -31.55
N VAL A 545 -0.31 16.81 -31.24
CA VAL A 545 -0.17 17.64 -30.03
C VAL A 545 -0.95 18.93 -30.22
N LEU A 546 -0.76 19.62 -31.35
CA LEU A 546 -1.42 20.89 -31.66
C LEU A 546 -2.95 20.78 -31.64
N ASN A 547 -3.49 19.73 -32.26
CA ASN A 547 -4.94 19.47 -32.26
C ASN A 547 -5.49 19.14 -30.87
N ALA A 548 -4.63 18.73 -29.95
CA ALA A 548 -4.98 18.40 -28.58
C ALA A 548 -4.66 19.52 -27.59
N ILE A 549 -4.05 20.64 -27.99
CA ILE A 549 -3.82 21.78 -27.09
C ILE A 549 -5.17 22.41 -26.74
N SER A 550 -5.39 22.68 -25.45
CA SER A 550 -6.61 23.38 -25.06
C SER A 550 -6.57 24.82 -25.56
N LYS A 551 -7.68 25.25 -26.18
CA LYS A 551 -7.92 26.66 -26.58
C LYS A 551 -8.21 27.54 -25.38
N ASP A 552 -8.39 26.96 -24.20
CA ASP A 552 -8.69 27.70 -22.99
C ASP A 552 -7.50 28.57 -22.59
N GLU A 553 -7.65 29.88 -22.73
CA GLU A 553 -6.72 30.85 -22.18
C GLU A 553 -7.06 31.06 -20.71
N PHE A 554 -6.28 30.43 -19.82
CA PHE A 554 -6.50 30.62 -18.40
C PHE A 554 -5.83 31.91 -17.91
N LYS A 555 -6.67 32.90 -17.60
CA LYS A 555 -6.26 34.24 -17.17
C LYS A 555 -5.92 34.27 -15.68
N TRP A 556 -4.83 33.63 -15.30
CA TRP A 556 -4.31 33.67 -13.92
C TRP A 556 -4.09 35.10 -13.39
N MET A 557 -3.74 36.04 -14.28
CA MET A 557 -3.47 37.44 -13.92
C MET A 557 -4.72 38.22 -13.47
N GLU A 558 -5.91 37.87 -13.95
CA GLU A 558 -7.16 38.53 -13.53
C GLU A 558 -7.54 38.17 -12.08
N ILE A 559 -7.23 36.95 -11.64
CA ILE A 559 -7.59 36.49 -10.29
C ILE A 559 -6.73 37.18 -9.22
N ARG A 560 -5.43 37.39 -9.49
CA ARG A 560 -4.53 38.09 -8.55
C ARG A 560 -4.88 39.57 -8.39
N SER A 561 -5.36 40.21 -9.45
CA SER A 561 -5.76 41.61 -9.43
C SER A 561 -7.13 41.83 -8.78
N SER A 562 -7.98 40.80 -8.71
CA SER A 562 -9.28 40.85 -8.02
C SER A 562 -9.24 40.56 -6.51
N GLN A 563 -8.08 40.16 -5.96
CA GLN A 563 -7.90 39.82 -4.53
C GLN A 563 -7.10 40.86 -3.74
N ASN A 564 -6.53 41.86 -4.42
CA ASN A 564 -6.06 43.11 -3.83
C ASN A 564 -7.18 44.15 -3.97
#